data_AF-F1T0M7-F1
#
_entry.id   AF-F1T0M7-F1
#
_cell.length_a   1.000
_cell.length_b   1.000
_cell.length_c   1.000
_cell.angle_alpha   90.00
_cell.angle_beta   90.00
_cell.angle_gamma   90.00
#
_symmetry.space_group_name_H-M   'P 1'
#
loop_
_entity.id
_entity.type
_entity.pdbx_description
1 polymer ?
#
loop_
_entity_poly.entity_id
_entity_poly.type
_entity_poly.pdbx_seq_one_letter_code
_entity_poly.pdbx_strand_id
1 'polypeptide(L)'
;GCPCVMITSPEAARMVLVSRAHLFKPTYPRSKERMIGPEAIFFHQGAYHSRMKKMVQASLLPCAIKESVSEIEQIVINLLPTWKNNTINTLQEMKRYAFDVAMISAFGNKRDFEMEGIKHLYQCLEKGYNSMPLDLPGTSFHKAMKARKLLNETLKKMIELERRKSPKEDSGGLLRVMLGATDQNNKLNLQLSDSQIADNI
;
A
#
# COMPACT_ATOMS: atom_id res chain seq x y z
N GLY A 1 19.16 -20.17 6.49
CA GLY A 1 17.76 -20.38 6.09
C GLY A 1 16.90 -20.59 7.32
N CYS A 2 15.59 -20.68 7.16
CA CYS A 2 14.66 -21.07 8.23
C CYS A 2 14.04 -22.42 7.85
N PRO A 3 14.03 -23.45 8.72
CA PRO A 3 13.25 -24.65 8.47
C PRO A 3 11.78 -24.31 8.25
N CYS A 4 11.20 -24.80 7.16
CA CYS A 4 9.84 -24.46 6.77
C CYS A 4 9.03 -25.73 6.51
N VAL A 5 7.75 -25.69 6.93
CA VAL A 5 6.75 -26.71 6.60
C VAL A 5 5.75 -26.09 5.62
N MET A 6 5.57 -26.72 4.47
CA MET A 6 4.59 -26.30 3.47
C MET A 6 3.27 -27.04 3.70
N ILE A 7 2.17 -26.30 3.81
CA ILE A 7 0.82 -26.85 3.95
C ILE A 7 -0.03 -26.47 2.74
N THR A 8 -0.90 -27.37 2.30
CA THR A 8 -1.77 -27.16 1.12
C THR A 8 -3.22 -27.55 1.35
N SER A 9 -3.57 -28.18 2.49
CA SER A 9 -4.95 -28.59 2.78
C SER A 9 -5.76 -27.49 3.45
N PRO A 10 -7.08 -27.39 3.17
CA PRO A 10 -7.97 -26.46 3.86
C PRO A 10 -7.98 -26.64 5.39
N GLU A 11 -7.88 -27.88 5.86
CA GLU A 11 -7.87 -28.21 7.29
C GLU A 11 -6.62 -27.63 7.97
N ALA A 12 -5.46 -27.76 7.34
CA ALA A 12 -4.21 -27.20 7.84
C ALA A 12 -4.24 -25.66 7.80
N ALA A 13 -4.75 -25.06 6.71
CA ALA A 13 -4.90 -23.60 6.62
C ALA A 13 -5.84 -23.05 7.70
N ARG A 14 -6.98 -23.71 7.94
CA ARG A 14 -7.92 -23.36 9.03
C ARG A 14 -7.27 -23.49 10.40
N MET A 15 -6.45 -24.51 10.62
CA MET A 15 -5.71 -24.68 11.87
C MET A 15 -4.79 -23.48 12.13
N VAL A 16 -4.01 -23.06 11.13
CA VAL A 16 -3.05 -21.95 11.25
C VAL A 16 -3.74 -20.59 11.36
N LEU A 17 -4.79 -20.34 10.57
CA LEU A 17 -5.39 -19.01 10.44
C LEU A 17 -6.57 -18.78 11.40
N VAL A 18 -7.18 -19.83 11.94
CA VAL A 18 -8.42 -19.73 12.75
C VAL A 18 -8.32 -20.53 14.04
N SER A 19 -8.29 -21.86 13.98
CA SER A 19 -8.52 -22.72 15.15
C SER A 19 -7.38 -22.66 16.18
N ARG A 20 -6.15 -22.45 15.72
CA ARG A 20 -4.95 -22.33 16.56
C ARG A 20 -4.15 -21.09 16.21
N ALA A 21 -4.81 -20.04 15.70
CA ALA A 21 -4.14 -18.82 15.24
C ALA A 21 -3.23 -18.17 16.29
N HIS A 22 -3.58 -18.28 17.57
CA HIS A 22 -2.79 -17.78 18.70
C HIS A 22 -1.41 -18.47 18.86
N LEU A 23 -1.19 -19.63 18.23
CA LEU A 23 0.11 -20.32 18.20
C LEU A 23 1.01 -19.83 17.07
N PHE A 24 0.48 -19.04 16.13
CA PHE A 24 1.19 -18.59 14.94
C PHE A 24 1.39 -17.09 14.95
N LYS A 25 2.48 -16.67 14.31
CA LYS A 25 2.73 -15.27 14.00
C LYS A 25 3.12 -15.12 12.53
N PRO A 26 2.65 -14.07 11.85
CA PRO A 26 3.18 -13.75 10.53
C PRO A 26 4.68 -13.51 10.62
N THR A 27 5.42 -14.07 9.67
CA THR A 27 6.86 -13.86 9.53
C THR A 27 7.20 -13.65 8.07
N TYR A 28 8.14 -12.75 7.82
CA TYR A 28 8.58 -12.39 6.48
C TYR A 28 10.11 -12.34 6.44
N PRO A 29 10.73 -12.59 5.27
CA PRO A 29 12.15 -12.38 5.12
C PRO A 29 12.53 -10.92 5.44
N ARG A 30 13.64 -10.70 6.17
CA ARG A 30 14.16 -9.35 6.47
C ARG A 30 14.34 -8.48 5.23
N SER A 31 14.59 -9.08 4.07
CA SER A 31 14.69 -8.35 2.80
C SER A 31 13.37 -7.70 2.38
N LYS A 32 12.23 -8.35 2.67
CA LYS A 32 10.90 -7.81 2.41
C LYS A 32 10.58 -6.68 3.37
N GLU A 33 10.93 -6.85 4.65
CA GLU A 33 10.80 -5.81 5.67
C GLU A 33 11.58 -4.55 5.31
N ARG A 34 12.85 -4.68 4.92
CA ARG A 34 13.68 -3.54 4.48
C ARG A 34 13.10 -2.78 3.27
N MET A 35 12.44 -3.50 2.37
CA MET A 35 11.94 -2.94 1.12
C MET A 35 10.55 -2.33 1.25
N ILE A 36 9.64 -2.98 1.99
CA ILE A 36 8.29 -2.45 2.24
C ILE A 36 8.39 -1.34 3.29
N GLY A 37 9.07 -1.57 4.41
CA GLY A 37 9.22 -0.61 5.51
C GLY A 37 8.98 -1.27 6.87
N PRO A 38 9.76 -0.93 7.90
CA PRO A 38 9.64 -1.54 9.22
C PRO A 38 8.32 -1.22 9.94
N GLU A 39 7.63 -0.13 9.59
CA GLU A 39 6.34 0.22 10.19
C GLU A 39 5.14 -0.42 9.47
N ALA A 40 5.37 -1.14 8.37
CA ALA A 40 4.28 -1.71 7.57
C ALA A 40 3.51 -2.79 8.35
N ILE A 41 2.18 -2.73 8.29
CA ILE A 41 1.22 -3.54 9.04
C ILE A 41 1.56 -5.03 9.02
N PHE A 42 2.09 -5.55 7.90
CA PHE A 42 2.47 -6.95 7.72
C PHE A 42 3.46 -7.46 8.77
N PHE A 43 4.31 -6.61 9.31
CA PHE A 43 5.39 -6.99 10.24
C PHE A 43 5.02 -6.81 11.72
N HIS A 44 3.80 -6.33 12.00
CA HIS A 44 3.36 -6.00 13.34
C HIS A 44 2.24 -6.90 13.84
N GLN A 45 2.04 -6.89 15.16
CA GLN A 45 0.99 -7.62 15.86
C GLN A 45 0.39 -6.79 17.00
N GLY A 46 -0.65 -7.31 17.65
CA GLY A 46 -1.27 -6.70 18.82
C GLY A 46 -2.00 -5.38 18.51
N ALA A 47 -1.87 -4.41 19.41
CA ALA A 47 -2.63 -3.16 19.37
C ALA A 47 -2.31 -2.32 18.11
N TYR A 48 -1.04 -2.20 17.73
CA TYR A 48 -0.64 -1.42 16.55
C TYR A 48 -1.23 -2.02 15.27
N HIS A 49 -1.00 -3.31 15.02
CA HIS A 49 -1.57 -4.02 13.87
C HIS A 49 -3.10 -3.91 13.84
N SER A 50 -3.77 -4.11 14.98
CA SER A 50 -5.23 -4.02 15.06
C SER A 50 -5.76 -2.64 14.71
N ARG A 51 -5.04 -1.59 15.14
CA ARG A 51 -5.37 -0.20 14.82
C ARG A 51 -5.17 0.10 13.33
N MET A 52 -4.00 -0.23 12.78
CA MET A 52 -3.71 -0.04 11.36
C MET A 52 -4.70 -0.78 10.47
N LYS A 53 -5.03 -2.04 10.82
CA LYS A 53 -6.02 -2.85 10.12
C LYS A 53 -7.39 -2.16 10.08
N LYS A 54 -7.85 -1.61 11.20
CA LYS A 54 -9.13 -0.87 11.25
C LYS A 54 -9.14 0.34 10.33
N MET A 55 -8.02 1.08 10.22
CA MET A 55 -7.92 2.22 9.30
C MET A 55 -7.98 1.79 7.84
N VAL A 56 -7.22 0.76 7.46
CA VAL A 56 -7.26 0.20 6.10
C VAL A 56 -8.65 -0.34 5.76
N GLN A 57 -9.33 -0.99 6.71
CA GLN A 57 -10.70 -1.44 6.50
C GLN A 57 -11.68 -0.28 6.34
N ALA A 58 -11.53 0.79 7.12
CA ALA A 58 -12.39 1.97 7.04
C ALA A 58 -12.33 2.65 5.66
N SER A 59 -11.14 2.72 5.03
CA SER A 59 -10.99 3.27 3.68
C SER A 59 -11.57 2.38 2.57
N LEU A 60 -11.96 1.15 2.89
CA LEU A 60 -12.49 0.16 1.95
C LEU A 60 -13.97 -0.19 2.24
N LEU A 61 -14.62 0.52 3.16
CA LEU A 61 -16.05 0.33 3.41
C LEU A 61 -16.88 0.76 2.18
N PRO A 62 -18.06 0.15 1.96
CA PRO A 62 -18.92 0.50 0.83
C PRO A 62 -19.20 2.01 0.70
N CYS A 63 -19.40 2.72 1.81
CA CYS A 63 -19.60 4.17 1.80
C CYS A 63 -18.37 4.94 1.32
N ALA A 64 -17.17 4.52 1.71
CA ALA A 64 -15.91 5.16 1.33
C ALA A 64 -15.55 4.91 -0.14
N ILE A 65 -15.80 3.69 -0.65
CA ILE A 65 -15.48 3.36 -2.05
C ILE A 65 -16.56 3.79 -3.04
N LYS A 66 -17.80 4.04 -2.58
CA LYS A 66 -18.90 4.49 -3.46
C LYS A 66 -18.53 5.79 -4.19
N GLU A 67 -17.82 6.68 -3.51
CA GLU A 67 -17.39 7.97 -4.03
C GLU A 67 -16.32 7.85 -5.11
N SER A 68 -15.58 6.74 -5.19
CA SER A 68 -14.52 6.54 -6.20
C SER A 68 -14.97 5.77 -7.44
N VAL A 69 -16.21 5.27 -7.48
CA VAL A 69 -16.71 4.43 -8.59
C VAL A 69 -16.65 5.15 -9.93
N SER A 70 -17.08 6.42 -9.95
CA SER A 70 -17.08 7.25 -11.17
C SER A 70 -15.67 7.46 -11.71
N GLU A 71 -14.70 7.71 -10.82
CA GLU A 71 -13.30 7.91 -11.16
C GLU A 71 -12.66 6.62 -11.67
N ILE A 72 -12.97 5.48 -11.06
CA ILE A 72 -12.52 4.15 -11.49
C ILE A 72 -13.07 3.84 -12.88
N GLU A 73 -14.35 4.09 -13.13
CA GLU A 73 -14.96 3.96 -14.45
C GLU A 73 -14.25 4.84 -15.48
N GLN A 74 -13.93 6.07 -15.11
CA GLN A 74 -13.22 6.99 -16.00
C GLN A 74 -11.80 6.51 -16.36
N ILE A 75 -11.11 5.78 -15.47
CA ILE A 75 -9.83 5.14 -15.84
C ILE A 75 -10.05 4.16 -17.00
N VAL A 76 -11.07 3.30 -16.92
CA VAL A 76 -11.37 2.31 -17.97
C VAL A 76 -11.78 3.00 -19.28
N ILE A 77 -12.66 3.99 -19.22
CA ILE A 77 -13.11 4.76 -20.40
C ILE A 77 -11.92 5.40 -21.12
N ASN A 78 -10.93 5.90 -20.36
CA ASN A 78 -9.71 6.50 -20.94
C ASN A 78 -8.73 5.45 -21.49
N LEU A 79 -8.73 4.24 -20.94
CA LEU A 79 -7.80 3.18 -21.31
C LEU A 79 -8.25 2.42 -22.57
N LEU A 80 -9.55 2.14 -22.71
CA LEU A 80 -10.11 1.36 -23.81
C LEU A 80 -9.75 1.87 -25.23
N PRO A 81 -9.77 3.20 -25.52
CA PRO A 81 -9.37 3.71 -26.83
C PRO A 81 -7.92 3.39 -27.19
N THR A 82 -7.03 3.28 -26.20
CA THR A 82 -5.61 2.97 -26.44
C THR A 82 -5.39 1.53 -26.90
N TRP A 83 -6.32 0.64 -26.59
CA TRP A 83 -6.27 -0.77 -27.00
C TRP A 83 -6.87 -1.00 -28.38
N LYS A 84 -7.69 -0.07 -28.87
CA LYS A 84 -8.39 -0.21 -30.15
C LYS A 84 -7.38 -0.39 -31.29
N ASN A 85 -7.56 -1.45 -32.07
CA ASN A 85 -6.71 -1.82 -33.21
C ASN A 85 -5.24 -2.11 -32.87
N ASN A 86 -4.91 -2.31 -31.58
CA ASN A 86 -3.56 -2.64 -31.13
C ASN A 86 -3.53 -4.06 -30.54
N THR A 87 -2.41 -4.77 -30.74
CA THR A 87 -2.11 -5.96 -29.92
C THR A 87 -1.59 -5.47 -28.58
N ILE A 88 -2.25 -5.87 -27.49
CA ILE A 88 -1.89 -5.44 -26.13
C ILE A 88 -1.29 -6.59 -25.32
N ASN A 89 -0.48 -6.25 -24.33
CA ASN A 89 -0.12 -7.16 -23.26
C ASN A 89 -1.12 -6.98 -22.11
N THR A 90 -2.13 -7.83 -22.02
CA THR A 90 -3.20 -7.73 -21.02
C THR A 90 -2.68 -7.68 -19.58
N LEU A 91 -1.59 -8.39 -19.25
CA LEU A 91 -1.00 -8.34 -17.92
C LEU A 91 -0.45 -6.94 -17.60
N GLN A 92 0.24 -6.30 -18.54
CA GLN A 92 0.76 -4.94 -18.34
C GLN A 92 -0.36 -3.91 -18.23
N GLU A 93 -1.39 -4.02 -19.08
CA GLU A 93 -2.55 -3.13 -19.05
C GLU A 93 -3.36 -3.28 -17.76
N MET A 94 -3.58 -4.51 -17.27
CA MET A 94 -4.27 -4.73 -16.00
C MET A 94 -3.45 -4.28 -14.80
N LYS A 95 -2.12 -4.41 -14.83
CA LYS A 95 -1.25 -3.84 -13.79
C LYS A 95 -1.32 -2.33 -13.75
N ARG A 96 -1.34 -1.68 -14.93
CA ARG A 96 -1.53 -0.23 -15.03
C ARG A 96 -2.87 0.20 -14.45
N TYR A 97 -3.95 -0.46 -14.86
CA TYR A 97 -5.29 -0.20 -14.34
C TYR A 97 -5.38 -0.39 -12.82
N ALA A 98 -4.90 -1.53 -12.31
CA ALA A 98 -4.92 -1.83 -10.87
C ALA A 98 -4.10 -0.81 -10.06
N PHE A 99 -2.96 -0.35 -10.60
CA PHE A 99 -2.17 0.70 -9.97
C PHE A 99 -2.95 2.02 -9.90
N ASP A 100 -3.56 2.46 -11.00
CA ASP A 100 -4.30 3.72 -11.05
C ASP A 100 -5.50 3.69 -10.07
N VAL A 101 -6.18 2.55 -9.94
CA VAL A 101 -7.23 2.32 -8.92
C VAL A 101 -6.68 2.34 -7.49
N ALA A 102 -5.50 1.73 -7.27
CA ALA A 102 -4.84 1.75 -5.96
C ALA A 102 -4.46 3.18 -5.54
N MET A 103 -4.03 4.04 -6.48
CA MET A 103 -3.72 5.44 -6.17
C MET A 103 -4.96 6.22 -5.73
N ILE A 104 -6.12 6.00 -6.36
CA ILE A 104 -7.38 6.58 -5.90
C ILE A 104 -7.71 6.10 -4.48
N SER A 105 -7.56 4.80 -4.23
CA SER A 105 -7.84 4.21 -2.91
C SER A 105 -6.91 4.76 -1.82
N ALA A 106 -5.65 5.00 -2.15
CA ALA A 106 -4.61 5.48 -1.24
C ALA A 106 -4.69 6.99 -0.97
N PHE A 107 -4.87 7.81 -2.02
CA PHE A 107 -4.68 9.27 -1.97
C PHE A 107 -5.95 10.08 -2.31
N GLY A 108 -7.05 9.42 -2.66
CA GLY A 108 -8.26 10.07 -3.17
C GLY A 108 -8.09 10.51 -4.63
N ASN A 109 -8.96 11.42 -5.10
CA ASN A 109 -9.00 11.86 -6.50
C ASN A 109 -7.90 12.90 -6.85
N LYS A 110 -6.67 12.73 -6.35
CA LYS A 110 -5.54 13.59 -6.70
C LYS A 110 -4.85 13.04 -7.95
N ARG A 111 -4.65 13.88 -8.96
CA ARG A 111 -4.03 13.50 -10.25
C ARG A 111 -2.91 14.46 -10.62
N ASP A 112 -1.99 14.66 -9.68
CA ASP A 112 -0.88 15.59 -9.86
C ASP A 112 0.35 14.87 -10.42
N PHE A 113 1.32 15.64 -10.93
CA PHE A 113 2.58 15.12 -11.49
C PHE A 113 3.35 14.19 -10.53
N GLU A 114 3.18 14.39 -9.21
CA GLU A 114 3.75 13.53 -8.18
C GLU A 114 3.28 12.06 -8.31
N MET A 115 2.07 11.83 -8.82
CA MET A 115 1.47 10.51 -8.96
C MET A 115 2.16 9.64 -10.01
N GLU A 116 2.57 10.24 -11.13
CA GLU A 116 3.35 9.55 -12.16
C GLU A 116 4.76 9.20 -11.66
N GLY A 117 5.36 10.07 -10.84
CA GLY A 117 6.61 9.76 -10.15
C GLY A 117 6.49 8.54 -9.25
N ILE A 118 5.43 8.46 -8.43
CA ILE A 118 5.14 7.31 -7.55
C ILE A 118 4.95 6.03 -8.37
N LYS A 119 4.26 6.09 -9.50
CA LYS A 119 4.07 4.95 -10.41
C LYS A 119 5.37 4.34 -10.88
N HIS A 120 6.31 5.17 -11.32
CA HIS A 120 7.61 4.69 -11.77
C HIS A 120 8.42 4.05 -10.63
N LEU A 121 8.38 4.66 -9.44
CA LEU A 121 9.04 4.14 -8.24
C LEU A 121 8.42 2.79 -7.80
N TYR A 122 7.10 2.66 -7.83
CA TYR A 122 6.40 1.43 -7.51
C TYR A 122 6.77 0.28 -8.46
N GLN A 123 6.85 0.54 -9.77
CA GLN A 123 7.28 -0.47 -10.74
C GLN A 123 8.71 -0.95 -10.48
N CYS A 124 9.60 -0.06 -10.02
CA CYS A 124 10.94 -0.45 -9.60
C CYS A 124 10.91 -1.32 -8.34
N LEU A 125 10.07 -0.98 -7.36
CA LEU A 125 9.86 -1.76 -6.14
C LEU A 125 9.31 -3.15 -6.43
N GLU A 126 8.28 -3.28 -7.27
CA GLU A 126 7.68 -4.56 -7.64
C GLU A 126 8.72 -5.52 -8.26
N LYS A 127 9.56 -5.00 -9.16
CA LYS A 127 10.65 -5.78 -9.77
C LYS A 127 11.68 -6.24 -8.74
N GLY A 128 12.06 -5.39 -7.80
CA GLY A 128 12.97 -5.78 -6.71
C GLY A 128 12.32 -6.76 -5.74
N TYR A 129 11.01 -6.62 -5.51
CA TYR A 129 10.25 -7.51 -4.64
C TYR A 129 10.34 -8.95 -5.13
N ASN A 130 10.19 -9.18 -6.42
CA ASN A 130 10.25 -10.53 -7.00
C ASN A 130 11.67 -11.00 -7.35
N SER A 131 12.71 -10.32 -6.86
CA SER A 131 14.12 -10.66 -7.14
C SER A 131 14.86 -11.24 -5.92
N MET A 132 16.05 -11.81 -6.17
CA MET A 132 16.94 -12.24 -5.09
C MET A 132 17.40 -11.02 -4.26
N PRO A 133 17.42 -11.09 -2.93
CA PRO A 133 17.70 -9.93 -2.08
C PRO A 133 19.20 -9.60 -1.97
N LEU A 134 19.83 -9.34 -3.11
CA LEU A 134 21.24 -8.95 -3.23
C LEU A 134 21.32 -7.44 -3.42
N ASP A 135 21.87 -6.72 -2.44
CA ASP A 135 22.01 -5.27 -2.50
C ASP A 135 23.34 -4.86 -3.15
N LEU A 136 23.52 -5.27 -4.41
CA LEU A 136 24.71 -4.99 -5.20
C LEU A 136 24.36 -4.12 -6.42
N PRO A 137 25.24 -3.18 -6.85
CA PRO A 137 25.02 -2.39 -8.05
C PRO A 137 24.63 -3.25 -9.26
N GLY A 138 23.64 -2.80 -10.02
CA GLY A 138 23.12 -3.52 -11.20
C GLY A 138 21.95 -4.47 -10.92
N THR A 139 21.79 -4.96 -9.68
CA THR A 139 20.68 -5.86 -9.33
C THR A 139 19.32 -5.15 -9.24
N SER A 140 18.23 -5.89 -9.47
CA SER A 140 16.86 -5.38 -9.30
C SER A 140 16.57 -4.98 -7.85
N PHE A 141 17.09 -5.74 -6.88
CA PHE A 141 16.91 -5.44 -5.47
C PHE A 141 17.60 -4.12 -5.07
N HIS A 142 18.83 -3.88 -5.53
CA HIS A 142 19.52 -2.60 -5.28
C HIS A 142 18.77 -1.40 -5.87
N LYS A 143 18.23 -1.54 -7.09
CA LYS A 143 17.39 -0.50 -7.72
C LYS A 143 16.11 -0.25 -6.91
N ALA A 144 15.46 -1.30 -6.42
CA ALA A 144 14.27 -1.17 -5.57
C ALA A 144 14.58 -0.51 -4.23
N MET A 145 15.71 -0.81 -3.59
CA MET A 145 16.12 -0.11 -2.36
C MET A 145 16.34 1.39 -2.58
N LYS A 146 16.86 1.80 -3.74
CA LYS A 146 16.93 3.22 -4.13
C LYS A 146 15.54 3.82 -4.36
N ALA A 147 14.69 3.12 -5.11
CA ALA A 147 13.32 3.55 -5.36
C ALA A 147 12.52 3.69 -4.04
N ARG A 148 12.75 2.81 -3.06
CA ARG A 148 12.14 2.88 -1.74
C ARG A 148 12.48 4.18 -1.02
N LYS A 149 13.76 4.59 -1.03
CA LYS A 149 14.20 5.83 -0.39
C LYS A 149 13.50 7.04 -1.01
N LEU A 150 13.50 7.12 -2.34
CA LEU A 150 12.83 8.19 -3.08
C LEU A 150 11.32 8.20 -2.84
N LEU A 151 10.68 7.03 -2.84
CA LEU A 151 9.25 6.93 -2.56
C LEU A 151 8.93 7.41 -1.14
N ASN A 152 9.74 7.03 -0.15
CA ASN A 152 9.57 7.49 1.22
C ASN A 152 9.66 9.03 1.33
N GLU A 153 10.61 9.64 0.63
CA GLU A 153 10.77 11.09 0.60
C GLU A 153 9.58 11.79 -0.06
N THR A 154 9.08 11.25 -1.18
CA THR A 154 7.87 11.75 -1.83
C THR A 154 6.65 11.64 -0.92
N LEU A 155 6.41 10.48 -0.31
CA LEU A 155 5.28 10.26 0.59
C LEU A 155 5.33 11.20 1.80
N LYS A 156 6.50 11.41 2.41
CA LYS A 156 6.66 12.36 3.52
C LYS A 156 6.27 13.79 3.12
N LYS A 157 6.70 14.26 1.95
CA LYS A 157 6.30 15.57 1.43
C LYS A 157 4.78 15.66 1.25
N MET A 158 4.16 14.63 0.68
CA MET A 158 2.70 14.58 0.53
C MET A 158 1.98 14.58 1.88
N ILE A 159 2.45 13.80 2.85
CA ILE A 159 1.91 13.76 4.22
C ILE A 159 1.98 15.16 4.87
N GLU A 160 3.13 15.83 4.76
CA GLU A 160 3.30 17.18 5.29
C GLU A 160 2.37 18.20 4.63
N LEU A 161 2.23 18.15 3.30
CA LEU A 161 1.34 19.04 2.55
C LEU A 161 -0.11 18.83 2.98
N GLU A 162 -0.55 17.58 3.09
CA GLU A 162 -1.92 17.25 3.50
C GLU A 162 -2.23 17.66 4.93
N ARG A 163 -1.27 17.60 5.85
CA ARG A 163 -1.45 18.12 7.22
C ARG A 163 -1.63 19.63 7.28
N ARG A 164 -1.09 20.37 6.31
CA ARG A 164 -1.21 21.83 6.25
C ARG A 164 -2.51 22.30 5.59
N LYS A 165 -3.19 21.43 4.84
CA LYS A 165 -4.45 21.76 4.19
C LYS A 165 -5.59 21.92 5.20
N SER A 166 -6.52 22.83 4.89
CA SER A 166 -7.70 23.03 5.74
C SER A 166 -8.65 21.82 5.62
N PRO A 167 -9.44 21.49 6.66
CA PRO A 167 -10.34 20.33 6.65
C PRO A 167 -11.41 20.33 5.55
N LYS A 168 -11.56 21.44 4.81
CA LYS A 168 -12.57 21.64 3.76
C LYS A 168 -12.10 21.21 2.36
N GLU A 169 -10.83 20.88 2.19
CA GLU A 169 -10.31 20.30 0.94
C GLU A 169 -10.37 18.78 1.06
N ASP A 170 -11.42 18.19 0.48
CA ASP A 170 -11.78 16.78 0.64
C ASP A 170 -10.84 15.87 -0.16
N SER A 171 -9.66 15.63 0.39
CA SER A 171 -8.82 14.52 -0.05
C SER A 171 -9.31 13.25 0.60
N GLY A 172 -9.98 12.37 -0.16
CA GLY A 172 -10.41 11.05 0.31
C GLY A 172 -9.26 10.04 0.44
N GLY A 173 -9.62 8.76 0.63
CA GLY A 173 -8.67 7.63 0.60
C GLY A 173 -7.97 7.33 1.94
N LEU A 174 -7.09 6.34 1.91
CA LEU A 174 -6.39 5.83 3.10
C LEU A 174 -5.53 6.88 3.79
N LEU A 175 -4.84 7.74 3.03
CA LEU A 175 -4.03 8.83 3.59
C LEU A 175 -4.85 9.72 4.52
N ARG A 176 -6.07 10.08 4.11
CA ARG A 176 -6.97 10.90 4.92
C ARG A 176 -7.42 10.20 6.19
N VAL A 177 -7.77 8.91 6.09
CA VAL A 177 -8.15 8.09 7.24
C VAL A 177 -7.00 8.04 8.25
N MET A 178 -5.76 7.84 7.78
CA MET A 178 -4.58 7.80 8.65
C MET A 178 -4.22 9.15 9.27
N LEU A 179 -4.40 10.25 8.54
CA LEU A 179 -4.19 11.61 9.04
C LEU A 179 -5.29 12.07 10.02
N GLY A 180 -6.53 11.63 9.79
CA GLY A 180 -7.70 11.96 10.60
C GLY A 180 -7.89 11.07 11.83
N ALA A 181 -7.04 10.07 12.04
CA ALA A 181 -7.15 9.13 13.15
C ALA A 181 -6.79 9.78 14.51
N THR A 182 -7.71 10.57 15.07
CA THR A 182 -7.77 10.88 16.50
C THR A 182 -8.70 9.89 17.19
N ASP A 183 -8.26 9.34 18.33
CA ASP A 183 -9.08 8.39 19.08
C ASP A 183 -10.34 9.08 19.62
N GLN A 184 -11.50 8.42 19.53
CA GLN A 184 -12.82 8.93 19.97
C GLN A 184 -12.87 9.23 21.47
N ASN A 185 -11.85 8.84 22.24
CA ASN A 185 -11.77 9.03 23.68
C ASN A 185 -10.90 10.20 24.16
N ASN A 186 -10.38 11.05 23.26
CA ASN A 186 -9.70 12.32 23.60
C ASN A 186 -8.61 12.22 24.71
N LYS A 187 -8.08 11.01 24.94
CA LYS A 187 -7.04 10.71 25.92
C LYS A 187 -5.99 9.85 25.21
N LEU A 188 -4.86 10.49 24.92
CA LEU A 188 -3.72 10.05 24.11
C LEU A 188 -3.88 10.31 22.61
N ASN A 189 -3.46 11.51 22.20
CA ASN A 189 -2.99 11.81 20.85
C ASN A 189 -1.94 10.77 20.43
N LEU A 190 -2.36 9.69 19.79
CA LEU A 190 -1.44 8.80 19.07
C LEU A 190 -1.57 9.11 17.58
N GLN A 191 -1.29 10.35 17.18
CA GLN A 191 -1.07 10.65 15.76
C GLN A 191 -0.02 9.67 15.23
N LEU A 192 -0.30 9.06 14.08
CA LEU A 192 0.68 8.21 13.40
C LEU A 192 1.87 9.07 12.98
N SER A 193 3.08 8.55 13.17
CA SER A 193 4.28 9.20 12.64
C SER A 193 4.29 9.16 11.11
N ASP A 194 5.08 10.01 10.48
CA ASP A 194 5.18 10.04 9.01
C ASP A 194 5.72 8.72 8.45
N SER A 195 6.60 8.05 9.20
CA SER A 195 7.08 6.71 8.82
C SER A 195 5.96 5.68 8.91
N GLN A 196 5.12 5.73 9.95
CA GLN A 196 3.98 4.83 10.08
C GLN A 196 2.96 5.03 8.97
N ILE A 197 2.71 6.27 8.57
CA ILE A 197 1.82 6.57 7.45
C ILE A 197 2.45 6.12 6.13
N ALA A 198 3.70 6.51 5.86
CA ALA A 198 4.39 6.21 4.59
C ALA A 198 4.64 4.72 4.35
N ASP A 199 4.79 3.90 5.39
CA ASP A 199 5.00 2.46 5.26
C ASP A 199 3.69 1.66 5.07
N ASN A 200 2.53 2.30 5.29
CA ASN A 200 1.23 1.63 5.27
C ASN A 200 0.25 2.15 4.21
N ILE A 201 0.68 3.10 3.38
CA ILE A 201 -0.03 3.59 2.19
C ILE A 201 0.61 2.98 0.95
#